data_AF-A0A1D1XKB7-F1
#
_entry.id   AF-A0A1D1XKB7-F1
#
_cell.length_a   1.000
_cell.length_b   1.000
_cell.length_c   1.000
_cell.angle_alpha   90.00
_cell.angle_beta   90.00
_cell.angle_gamma   90.00
#
_symmetry.space_group_name_H-M   'P 1'
#
loop_
_entity.id
_entity.type
_entity.pdbx_description
1 polymer ?
#
loop_
_entity_poly.entity_id
_entity_poly.type
_entity_poly.pdbx_seq_one_letter_code
_entity_poly.pdbx_strand_id
1 'polypeptide(L)'
;MGSVLWRSIVAVLAGILSFHGMCISDQAPNYTFMRNATAAPRVSYYDYIVVGGGAAGCPLAATLSRSFRVLLLERGGSPYGNANIANLVHFADTIADLSPDSPSELFISEDGVLNTRARVLGG
;
A
#
# COMPACT_ATOMS: atom_id res chain seq x y z
N MET A 1 -25.19 -31.63 -29.68
CA MET A 1 -23.95 -31.65 -28.88
C MET A 1 -23.25 -30.28 -28.79
N GLY A 2 -23.25 -29.44 -29.84
CA GLY A 2 -22.52 -28.16 -29.83
C GLY A 2 -23.07 -27.04 -28.93
N SER A 3 -24.38 -26.98 -28.68
CA SER A 3 -25.00 -25.89 -27.90
C SER A 3 -24.73 -25.97 -26.40
N VAL A 4 -24.53 -27.17 -25.85
CA VAL A 4 -24.21 -27.36 -24.42
C VAL A 4 -22.76 -26.99 -24.15
N LEU A 5 -21.84 -27.37 -25.04
CA LEU A 5 -20.42 -27.04 -24.94
C LEU A 5 -20.19 -25.52 -25.00
N TRP A 6 -20.89 -24.80 -25.88
CA TRP A 6 -20.81 -23.34 -25.98
C TRP A 6 -21.28 -22.65 -24.69
N ARG A 7 -22.38 -23.12 -24.09
CA ARG A 7 -22.90 -22.57 -22.83
C ARG A 7 -21.93 -22.78 -21.67
N SER A 8 -21.26 -23.93 -21.61
CA SER A 8 -20.23 -24.20 -20.61
C SER A 8 -19.01 -23.29 -20.78
N ILE A 9 -18.56 -23.03 -22.01
CA ILE A 9 -17.43 -22.13 -22.30
C ILE A 9 -17.76 -20.69 -21.88
N VAL A 10 -18.95 -20.20 -22.20
CA VAL A 10 -19.39 -18.85 -21.82
C VAL A 10 -19.51 -18.72 -20.29
N ALA A 11 -20.02 -19.74 -19.60
CA ALA A 11 -20.11 -19.74 -18.14
C ALA A 11 -18.73 -19.71 -17.47
N VAL A 12 -17.75 -20.47 -17.98
CA VAL A 12 -16.37 -20.46 -17.48
C VAL A 12 -15.71 -19.09 -17.71
N LEU A 13 -15.87 -18.51 -18.90
CA LEU A 13 -15.35 -17.16 -19.20
C LEU A 13 -15.98 -16.09 -18.30
N ALA A 14 -17.30 -16.14 -18.09
CA ALA A 14 -18.00 -15.22 -17.20
C ALA A 14 -17.55 -15.38 -15.73
N GLY A 15 -17.31 -16.62 -15.30
CA GLY A 15 -16.73 -16.91 -13.98
C GLY A 15 -15.33 -16.32 -13.84
N ILE A 16 -14.43 -16.56 -14.79
CA ILE A 16 -13.07 -16.02 -14.79
C ILE A 16 -13.09 -14.49 -14.74
N LEU A 17 -13.93 -13.83 -15.55
CA LEU A 17 -14.10 -12.37 -15.55
C LEU A 17 -14.67 -11.83 -14.23
N SER A 18 -15.52 -12.60 -13.53
CA SER A 18 -16.12 -12.22 -12.24
C SER A 18 -15.16 -12.37 -11.05
N PHE A 19 -14.15 -13.25 -11.16
CA PHE A 19 -13.12 -13.44 -10.12
C PHE A 19 -11.90 -12.51 -10.28
N HIS A 20 -11.76 -11.83 -11.41
CA HIS A 20 -10.77 -10.77 -11.58
C HIS A 20 -11.37 -9.47 -11.08
N GLY A 21 -11.36 -9.27 -9.75
CA GLY A 21 -11.47 -7.95 -9.18
C GLY A 21 -10.34 -7.09 -9.74
N MET A 22 -10.62 -6.35 -10.82
CA MET A 22 -9.62 -5.51 -11.46
C MET A 22 -9.22 -4.42 -10.46
N CYS A 23 -8.06 -4.60 -9.83
CA CYS A 23 -7.40 -3.54 -9.08
C CYS A 23 -6.82 -2.57 -10.10
N ILE A 24 -7.57 -1.54 -10.44
CA ILE A 24 -7.07 -0.43 -11.24
C ILE A 24 -6.19 0.40 -10.32
N SER A 25 -4.87 0.19 -10.39
CA SER A 25 -3.91 1.13 -9.82
C SER A 25 -3.75 2.28 -10.81
N ASP A 26 -3.95 3.51 -10.33
CA ASP A 26 -3.58 4.71 -11.09
C ASP A 26 -2.09 4.64 -11.44
N GLN A 27 -1.73 5.06 -12.65
CA GLN A 27 -0.35 4.99 -13.11
C GLN A 27 0.49 6.07 -12.41
N ALA A 28 1.69 5.69 -11.96
CA ALA A 28 2.67 6.65 -11.48
C ALA A 28 2.88 7.76 -12.53
N PRO A 29 3.06 9.03 -12.12
CA PRO A 29 3.33 9.50 -10.76
C PRO A 29 2.12 10.14 -10.06
N ASN A 30 0.93 10.17 -10.67
CA ASN A 30 -0.15 11.07 -10.23
C ASN A 30 -1.16 10.41 -9.28
N TYR A 31 -0.66 9.87 -8.17
CA TYR A 31 -1.50 9.24 -7.15
C TYR A 31 -2.39 10.29 -6.46
N THR A 32 -3.63 10.43 -6.91
CA THR A 32 -4.57 11.44 -6.39
C THR A 32 -4.92 11.26 -4.91
N PHE A 33 -4.78 10.03 -4.39
CA PHE A 33 -5.07 9.65 -3.01
C PHE A 33 -3.94 9.94 -2.02
N MET A 34 -2.72 10.22 -2.50
CA MET A 34 -1.53 10.40 -1.66
C MET A 34 -0.98 11.81 -1.84
N ARG A 35 -0.76 12.52 -0.74
CA ARG A 35 -0.25 13.91 -0.76
C ARG A 35 0.76 14.11 0.36
N ASN A 36 1.72 15.00 0.14
CA ASN A 36 2.65 15.40 1.19
C ASN A 36 1.87 16.11 2.31
N ALA A 37 2.18 15.79 3.58
CA ALA A 37 1.53 16.38 4.74
C ALA A 37 1.62 17.92 4.77
N THR A 38 2.67 18.50 4.20
CA THR A 38 2.82 19.97 4.08
C THR A 38 1.77 20.64 3.20
N ALA A 39 1.14 19.90 2.28
CA ALA A 39 0.06 20.38 1.44
C ALA A 39 -1.33 20.22 2.09
N ALA A 40 -1.42 19.54 3.24
CA ALA A 40 -2.68 19.37 3.95
C ALA A 40 -3.07 20.67 4.67
N PRO A 41 -4.38 20.99 4.75
CA PRO A 41 -4.83 22.09 5.60
C PRO A 41 -4.51 21.80 7.07
N ARG A 42 -4.28 22.84 7.88
CA ARG A 42 -4.01 22.70 9.32
C ARG A 42 -5.14 21.99 10.09
N VAL A 43 -6.38 22.16 9.62
CA VAL A 43 -7.57 21.55 10.21
C VAL A 43 -8.43 20.95 9.09
N SER A 44 -8.81 19.70 9.28
CA SER A 44 -9.67 18.94 8.37
C SER A 44 -10.43 17.89 9.16
N TYR A 45 -11.65 17.56 8.72
CA TYR A 45 -12.52 16.62 9.41
C TYR A 45 -12.70 15.36 8.57
N TYR A 46 -12.58 14.21 9.20
CA TYR A 46 -12.75 12.88 8.61
C TYR A 46 -13.57 12.02 9.57
N ASP A 47 -14.23 11.00 9.03
CA ASP A 47 -15.01 10.06 9.85
C ASP A 47 -14.06 9.10 10.58
N TYR A 48 -12.93 8.75 9.94
CA TYR A 48 -11.88 7.93 10.53
C TYR A 48 -10.49 8.50 10.20
N ILE A 49 -9.59 8.41 11.18
CA ILE A 49 -8.17 8.67 11.01
C ILE A 49 -7.41 7.38 11.31
N VAL A 50 -6.66 6.87 10.32
CA VAL A 50 -5.77 5.72 10.45
C VAL A 50 -4.34 6.24 10.57
N VAL A 51 -3.69 5.97 11.69
CA VAL A 51 -2.28 6.34 11.93
C VAL A 51 -1.40 5.13 11.65
N GLY A 52 -0.56 5.23 10.62
CA GLY A 52 0.29 4.17 10.11
C GLY A 52 -0.31 3.52 8.86
N GLY A 53 0.31 3.77 7.71
CA GLY A 53 -0.03 3.17 6.42
C GLY A 53 0.68 1.85 6.17
N GLY A 54 0.73 0.98 7.19
CA GLY A 54 1.45 -0.29 7.11
C GLY A 54 0.61 -1.47 6.65
N ALA A 55 1.14 -2.68 6.85
CA ALA A 55 0.51 -3.94 6.45
C ALA A 55 -0.98 -4.08 6.84
N ALA A 56 -1.36 -3.61 8.03
CA ALA A 56 -2.76 -3.61 8.49
C ALA A 56 -3.49 -2.28 8.19
N GLY A 57 -2.78 -1.16 8.21
CA GLY A 57 -3.37 0.18 8.07
C GLY A 57 -3.91 0.45 6.66
N CYS A 58 -3.18 0.04 5.63
CA CYS A 58 -3.61 0.15 4.24
C CYS A 58 -4.93 -0.58 3.94
N PRO A 59 -5.07 -1.90 4.20
CA PRO A 59 -6.33 -2.60 3.93
C PRO A 59 -7.48 -2.13 4.85
N LEU A 60 -7.18 -1.69 6.07
CA LEU A 60 -8.18 -1.09 6.95
C LEU A 60 -8.74 0.22 6.37
N ALA A 61 -7.86 1.15 5.98
CA ALA A 61 -8.27 2.42 5.39
C ALA A 61 -9.03 2.22 4.08
N ALA A 62 -8.57 1.30 3.23
CA ALA A 62 -9.26 0.93 1.98
C ALA A 62 -10.66 0.35 2.24
N THR A 63 -10.83 -0.42 3.32
CA THR A 63 -12.14 -0.98 3.68
C THR A 63 -13.09 0.10 4.18
N LEU A 64 -12.63 0.96 5.10
CA LEU A 64 -13.43 2.07 5.65
C LEU A 64 -13.81 3.10 4.56
N SER A 65 -12.91 3.37 3.61
CA SER A 65 -13.12 4.38 2.56
C SER A 65 -14.21 4.00 1.56
N ARG A 66 -14.75 2.78 1.61
CA ARG A 66 -15.92 2.36 0.82
C ARG A 66 -17.19 3.14 1.19
N SER A 67 -17.27 3.67 2.41
CA SER A 67 -18.48 4.33 2.91
C SER A 67 -18.21 5.61 3.72
N PHE A 68 -16.96 5.85 4.08
CA PHE A 68 -16.58 6.95 4.96
C PHE A 68 -15.43 7.77 4.37
N ARG A 69 -15.28 9.02 4.81
CA ARG A 69 -14.11 9.84 4.51
C ARG A 69 -13.00 9.46 5.49
N VAL A 70 -11.95 8.86 4.97
CA VAL A 70 -10.82 8.34 5.76
C VAL A 70 -9.57 9.15 5.48
N LEU A 71 -8.86 9.56 6.53
CA LEU A 71 -7.50 10.08 6.44
C LEU A 71 -6.55 8.99 6.92
N LEU A 72 -5.61 8.60 6.06
CA LEU A 72 -4.48 7.75 6.44
C LEU A 72 -3.23 8.62 6.56
N LEU A 73 -2.54 8.52 7.69
CA LEU A 73 -1.30 9.23 7.97
C LEU A 73 -0.16 8.23 8.04
N GLU A 74 0.84 8.39 7.19
CA GLU A 74 2.09 7.63 7.23
C GLU A 74 3.26 8.60 7.43
N ARG A 75 4.19 8.25 8.32
CA ARG A 75 5.37 9.08 8.61
C ARG A 75 6.46 8.92 7.55
N GLY A 76 6.51 7.76 6.91
CA GLY A 76 7.46 7.42 5.87
C GLY A 76 7.11 7.99 4.49
N GLY A 77 8.02 7.76 3.54
CA GLY A 77 7.87 8.19 2.16
C GLY A 77 6.88 7.35 1.35
N SER A 78 6.76 7.69 0.06
CA SER A 78 6.04 6.86 -0.90
C SER A 78 6.93 5.71 -1.40
N PRO A 79 6.42 4.47 -1.50
CA PRO A 79 7.17 3.37 -2.11
C PRO A 79 7.24 3.49 -3.63
N TYR A 80 6.36 4.28 -4.24
CA TYR A 80 6.21 4.33 -5.69
C TYR A 80 7.35 5.07 -6.36
N GLY A 81 7.93 4.47 -7.39
CA GLY A 81 9.09 5.00 -8.10
C GLY A 81 10.43 4.71 -7.43
N ASN A 82 10.44 4.09 -6.24
CA ASN A 82 11.68 3.67 -5.58
C ASN A 82 12.01 2.21 -5.92
N ALA A 83 13.00 2.00 -6.78
CA ALA A 83 13.44 0.67 -7.21
C ALA A 83 14.00 -0.17 -6.05
N ASN A 84 14.58 0.47 -5.02
CA ASN A 84 15.13 -0.25 -3.87
C ASN A 84 14.03 -0.94 -3.05
N ILE A 85 12.81 -0.37 -3.07
CA ILE A 85 11.64 -0.90 -2.37
C ILE A 85 10.87 -1.88 -3.26
N ALA A 86 10.72 -1.55 -4.55
CA ALA A 86 9.91 -2.33 -5.47
C ALA A 86 10.57 -3.66 -5.92
N ASN A 87 11.90 -3.77 -5.83
CA ASN A 87 12.64 -4.93 -6.32
C ASN A 87 13.34 -5.69 -5.18
N LEU A 88 13.04 -6.98 -5.07
CA LEU A 88 13.60 -7.90 -4.08
C LEU A 88 15.14 -7.93 -4.08
N VAL A 89 15.78 -7.70 -5.23
CA VAL A 89 17.25 -7.67 -5.33
C VAL A 89 17.87 -6.62 -4.40
N HIS A 90 17.15 -5.54 -4.10
CA HIS A 90 17.59 -4.44 -3.24
C HIS A 90 17.11 -4.56 -1.78
N PHE A 91 16.62 -5.73 -1.38
CA PHE A 91 16.15 -5.96 -0.01
C PHE A 91 17.24 -5.66 1.04
N ALA A 92 18.47 -6.15 0.81
CA ALA A 92 19.58 -5.90 1.72
C ALA A 92 19.97 -4.42 1.77
N ASP A 93 19.95 -3.72 0.62
CA ASP A 93 20.24 -2.29 0.52
C ASP A 93 19.25 -1.47 1.35
N THR A 94 17.96 -1.83 1.28
CA THR A 94 16.88 -1.21 2.05
C THR A 94 17.09 -1.34 3.56
N ILE A 95 17.55 -2.51 4.04
CA ILE A 95 17.82 -2.73 5.47
C ILE A 95 19.10 -2.03 5.93
N ALA A 96 20.11 -1.97 5.07
CA ALA A 96 21.40 -1.35 5.37
C ALA A 96 21.39 0.18 5.27
N ASP A 97 20.33 0.78 4.71
CA ASP A 97 20.20 2.22 4.54
C ASP A 97 20.01 2.96 5.88
N LEU A 98 21.04 3.74 6.26
CA LEU A 98 21.06 4.56 7.47
C LEU A 98 20.62 6.02 7.21
N SER A 99 20.16 6.34 6.01
CA SER A 99 19.80 7.71 5.64
C SER A 99 18.58 8.20 6.45
N PRO A 100 18.48 9.52 6.69
CA PRO A 100 17.34 10.09 7.41
C PRO A 100 15.98 9.80 6.79
N ASP A 101 15.93 9.48 5.49
CA ASP A 101 14.71 9.18 4.73
C ASP A 101 14.59 7.69 4.33
N SER A 102 15.44 6.83 4.91
CA SER A 102 15.41 5.38 4.66
C SER A 102 14.01 4.78 4.90
N PRO A 103 13.58 3.82 4.07
CA PRO A 103 12.32 3.10 4.25
C PRO A 103 12.35 2.12 5.44
N SER A 104 13.51 1.94 6.07
CA SER A 104 13.80 1.00 7.15
C SER A 104 14.47 1.74 8.30
N GLU A 105 13.85 1.76 9.47
CA GLU A 105 14.39 2.38 10.67
C GLU A 105 14.99 1.32 11.58
N LEU A 106 16.30 1.43 11.80
CA LEU A 106 17.02 0.57 12.74
C LEU A 106 16.78 0.97 14.19
N PHE A 107 16.72 -0.04 15.06
CA PHE A 107 16.73 0.13 16.51
C PHE A 107 17.42 -1.06 17.17
N ILE A 108 17.87 -0.87 18.41
CA ILE A 108 18.44 -1.94 19.24
C ILE A 108 17.44 -2.21 20.36
N SER A 109 17.09 -3.48 20.57
CA SER A 109 16.22 -3.86 21.69
C SER A 109 16.92 -3.62 23.03
N GLU A 110 16.15 -3.63 24.12
CA GLU A 110 16.70 -3.54 25.47
C GLU A 110 17.64 -4.71 25.81
N ASP A 111 17.47 -5.85 25.13
CA ASP A 111 18.35 -7.02 25.21
C ASP A 111 19.66 -6.87 24.39
N GLY A 112 19.84 -5.74 23.69
CA GLY A 112 21.03 -5.48 22.87
C GLY A 112 20.99 -6.09 21.46
N VAL A 113 19.81 -6.50 20.96
CA VAL A 113 19.67 -7.11 19.63
C VAL A 113 19.33 -6.05 18.58
N LEU A 114 20.13 -5.98 17.52
CA LEU A 114 19.86 -5.11 16.37
C LEU A 114 18.61 -5.58 15.61
N ASN A 115 17.72 -4.65 15.31
CA ASN A 115 16.48 -4.92 14.60
C ASN A 115 16.11 -3.74 13.69
N THR A 116 15.12 -3.95 12.82
CA THR A 116 14.56 -2.91 11.96
C THR A 116 13.04 -2.93 11.97
N ARG A 117 12.42 -1.79 11.67
CA ARG A 117 11.00 -1.65 11.37
C ARG A 117 10.81 -0.76 10.16
N ALA A 118 9.73 -0.96 9.41
CA ALA A 118 9.46 -0.12 8.25
C ALA A 118 9.11 1.32 8.61
N ARG A 119 9.38 2.21 7.65
CA ARG A 119 9.11 3.63 7.66
C ARG A 119 8.80 4.09 6.23
N VAL A 120 7.76 3.51 5.64
CA VAL A 120 7.29 3.81 4.29
C VAL A 120 5.81 3.42 4.17
N LEU A 121 5.06 4.07 3.26
CA LEU A 121 3.70 3.62 2.93
C LEU A 121 3.72 2.20 2.35
N GLY A 122 2.82 1.34 2.85
CA GLY A 122 2.87 -0.12 2.70
C GLY A 122 3.38 -0.81 3.97
N GLY A 123 4.17 -0.09 4.76
CA GLY A 123 4.82 -0.55 5.98
C GLY A 123 5.91 -1.55 5.71
#